data_AF-A0A6T8NUY4-F1
#
_entry.id   AF-A0A6T8NUY4-F1
#
_cell.length_a   1.000
_cell.length_b   1.000
_cell.length_c   1.000
_cell.angle_alpha   90.00
_cell.angle_beta   90.00
_cell.angle_gamma   90.00
#
_symmetry.space_group_name_H-M   'P 1'
#
loop_
_entity.id
_entity.type
_entity.pdbx_description
1 polymer ?
#
loop_
_entity_poly.entity_id
_entity_poly.type
_entity_poly.pdbx_seq_one_letter_code
_entity_poly.pdbx_strand_id
1 'polypeptide(L)'
;METLQNFLPISLSEQNFWLKYSLVRDGDTLHTLLRHARGSKNTLLAVETTGGEVFGSYTSEPWRKTWGYYGTGESFLWRLRQSRETSCSDDSSSSSGESSSHVKNRGGTISVLEQAKMESEVDVYPWTGENEMIQVCTTDRIAVGGGSLNVADSNPNKKSKHDIMHNVGDDNDTAAEKGASGDGGFGFALEADMLHGTSSPCATFGNPCLSRLHDNSGGVFEIVNVEVWTLTPCTTLEMAQKMEMSRLFLEENRVS
;
A
#
# COMPACT_ATOMS: atom_id res chain seq x y z
N MET A 1 -8.03 -2.11 11.54
CA MET A 1 -6.60 -2.12 11.93
C MET A 1 -6.24 -3.32 12.78
N GLU A 2 -7.00 -3.64 13.83
CA GLU A 2 -6.73 -4.82 14.69
C GLU A 2 -6.60 -6.14 13.92
N THR A 3 -7.42 -6.36 12.89
CA THR A 3 -7.30 -7.57 12.04
C THR A 3 -5.91 -7.73 11.43
N LEU A 4 -5.26 -6.63 11.02
CA LEU A 4 -3.94 -6.64 10.41
C LEU A 4 -2.84 -7.04 11.41
N GLN A 5 -3.09 -6.88 12.71
CA GLN A 5 -2.14 -7.22 13.78
C GLN A 5 -1.73 -8.71 13.75
N ASN A 6 -2.64 -9.59 13.31
CA ASN A 6 -2.39 -11.03 13.17
C ASN A 6 -1.44 -11.38 12.03
N PHE A 7 -1.15 -10.43 11.13
CA PHE A 7 -0.27 -10.63 9.97
C PHE A 7 1.09 -9.94 10.14
N LEU A 8 1.26 -9.13 11.20
CA LEU A 8 2.54 -8.51 11.52
C LEU A 8 3.55 -9.57 12.01
N PRO A 9 4.86 -9.31 11.89
CA PRO A 9 5.87 -10.11 12.56
C PRO A 9 5.56 -10.30 14.05
N ILE A 10 5.83 -11.49 14.60
CA ILE A 10 5.50 -11.87 15.98
C ILE A 10 6.08 -10.87 17.01
N SER A 11 7.25 -10.29 16.74
CA SER A 11 7.87 -9.28 17.61
C SER A 11 7.10 -7.96 17.70
N LEU A 12 6.12 -7.75 16.80
CA LEU A 12 5.32 -6.54 16.69
C LEU A 12 3.84 -6.77 17.01
N SER A 13 3.38 -8.03 17.12
CA SER A 13 1.96 -8.34 17.26
C SER A 13 1.34 -7.83 18.56
N GLU A 14 2.14 -7.54 19.59
CA GLU A 14 1.67 -6.96 20.86
C GLU A 14 1.88 -5.44 20.96
N GLN A 15 2.38 -4.79 19.90
CA GLN A 15 2.61 -3.35 19.91
C GLN A 15 1.33 -2.57 19.57
N ASN A 16 1.28 -1.32 20.03
CA ASN A 16 0.20 -0.40 19.76
C ASN A 16 0.41 0.31 18.43
N PHE A 17 -0.67 0.53 17.68
CA PHE A 17 -0.64 1.38 16.50
C PHE A 17 -0.52 2.85 16.88
N TRP A 18 0.35 3.57 16.17
CA TRP A 18 0.57 5.00 16.34
C TRP A 18 0.49 5.71 14.98
N LEU A 19 -0.52 6.56 14.81
CA LEU A 19 -0.70 7.38 13.61
C LEU A 19 0.41 8.43 13.49
N LYS A 20 1.25 8.28 12.47
CA LYS A 20 2.34 9.21 12.13
C LYS A 20 1.87 10.31 11.19
N TYR A 21 1.11 9.95 10.17
CA TYR A 21 0.65 10.85 9.13
C TYR A 21 -0.80 10.57 8.75
N SER A 22 -1.58 11.61 8.51
CA SER A 22 -2.88 11.55 7.82
C SER A 22 -2.94 12.69 6.81
N LEU A 23 -3.30 12.39 5.56
CA LEU A 23 -3.45 13.39 4.50
C LEU A 23 -4.38 14.53 4.92
N VAL A 24 -5.54 14.18 5.50
CA VAL A 24 -6.56 15.15 5.95
C VAL A 24 -6.02 16.07 7.05
N ARG A 25 -5.13 15.57 7.90
CA ARG A 25 -4.56 16.33 9.03
C ARG A 25 -3.32 17.12 8.66
N ASP A 26 -2.42 16.52 7.87
CA ASP A 26 -1.03 16.96 7.70
C ASP A 26 -0.75 17.55 6.31
N GLY A 27 -1.67 17.42 5.35
CA GLY A 27 -1.54 17.93 3.99
C GLY A 27 -1.15 16.87 2.97
N ASP A 28 -1.06 17.26 1.70
CA ASP A 28 -1.08 16.41 0.50
C ASP A 28 0.27 16.38 -0.24
N THR A 29 1.39 16.40 0.49
CA THR A 29 2.71 16.33 -0.17
C THR A 29 3.48 15.12 0.31
N LEU A 30 4.07 14.38 -0.64
CA LEU A 30 4.95 13.24 -0.33
C LEU A 30 6.08 13.64 0.63
N HIS A 31 6.58 14.88 0.49
CA HIS A 31 7.58 15.42 1.42
C HIS A 31 7.09 15.46 2.87
N THR A 32 5.83 15.84 3.10
CA THR A 32 5.25 15.90 4.45
C THR A 32 5.02 14.50 5.01
N LEU A 33 4.51 13.56 4.19
CA LEU A 33 4.42 12.15 4.56
C LEU A 33 5.78 11.60 5.00
N LEU A 34 6.83 11.79 4.19
CA LEU A 34 8.17 11.29 4.48
C LEU A 34 8.78 11.93 5.75
N ARG A 35 8.48 13.21 6.01
CA ARG A 35 8.91 13.89 7.24
C ARG A 35 8.27 13.23 8.47
N HIS A 36 6.98 12.90 8.41
CA HIS A 36 6.26 12.27 9.52
C HIS A 36 6.63 10.79 9.72
N ALA A 37 6.91 10.07 8.64
CA ALA A 37 7.32 8.66 8.67
C ALA A 37 8.81 8.46 8.96
N ARG A 38 9.60 9.54 9.04
CA ARG A 38 11.06 9.47 9.23
C ARG A 38 11.42 8.65 10.47
N GLY A 39 12.33 7.69 10.30
CA GLY A 39 12.82 6.83 11.37
C GLY A 39 11.86 5.72 11.81
N SER A 40 10.62 5.71 11.33
CA SER A 40 9.69 4.60 11.54
C SER A 40 10.12 3.41 10.68
N LYS A 41 10.70 2.39 11.32
CA LYS A 41 11.14 1.16 10.63
C LYS A 41 9.97 0.36 10.07
N ASN A 42 8.94 0.18 10.88
CA ASN A 42 7.79 -0.64 10.54
C ASN A 42 6.61 0.30 10.28
N THR A 43 6.13 0.36 9.05
CA THR A 43 5.00 1.23 8.71
C THR A 43 3.84 0.45 8.10
N LEU A 44 2.62 0.78 8.54
CA LEU A 44 1.41 0.39 7.85
C LEU A 44 0.86 1.62 7.12
N LEU A 45 0.80 1.53 5.80
CA LEU A 45 0.19 2.53 4.94
C LEU A 45 -1.23 2.09 4.59
N ALA A 46 -2.19 3.00 4.71
CA ALA A 46 -3.57 2.82 4.28
C ALA A 46 -3.96 3.95 3.32
N VAL A 47 -4.59 3.59 2.21
CA VAL A 47 -5.13 4.49 1.19
C VAL A 47 -6.63 4.27 1.13
N GLU A 48 -7.38 5.35 1.12
CA GLU A 48 -8.81 5.36 0.83
C GLU A 48 -9.04 6.09 -0.48
N THR A 49 -9.72 5.44 -1.43
CA THR A 49 -10.04 6.03 -2.74
C THR A 49 -11.40 6.71 -2.74
N THR A 50 -11.66 7.52 -3.76
CA THR A 50 -12.99 8.13 -3.99
C THR A 50 -14.10 7.12 -4.30
N GLY A 51 -13.77 5.85 -4.59
CA GLY A 51 -14.72 4.75 -4.70
C GLY A 51 -14.95 3.98 -3.40
N GLY A 52 -14.47 4.51 -2.27
CA GLY A 52 -14.56 3.90 -0.92
C GLY A 52 -13.67 2.68 -0.71
N GLU A 53 -12.78 2.38 -1.66
CA GLU A 53 -11.87 1.25 -1.55
C GLU A 53 -10.76 1.57 -0.55
N VAL A 54 -10.41 0.60 0.29
CA VAL A 54 -9.34 0.77 1.27
C VAL A 54 -8.33 -0.35 1.14
N PHE A 55 -7.07 0.02 0.93
CA PHE A 55 -5.96 -0.90 0.76
C PHE A 55 -4.65 -0.26 1.16
N GLY A 56 -3.57 -1.03 1.19
CA GLY A 56 -2.23 -0.49 1.38
C GLY A 56 -1.20 -1.56 1.65
N SER A 57 -0.22 -1.24 2.49
CA SER A 57 0.92 -2.11 2.76
C SER A 57 1.32 -2.12 4.22
N TYR A 58 1.96 -3.21 4.64
CA TYR A 58 2.95 -3.20 5.70
C TYR A 58 4.35 -3.24 5.07
N THR A 59 5.25 -2.38 5.54
CA THR A 59 6.67 -2.40 5.17
C THR A 59 7.56 -2.39 6.41
N SER A 60 8.67 -3.13 6.34
CA SER A 60 9.59 -3.42 7.44
C SER A 60 10.88 -2.57 7.42
N GLU A 61 11.00 -1.65 6.47
CA GLU A 61 12.15 -0.75 6.32
C GLU A 61 11.71 0.73 6.29
N PRO A 62 12.50 1.66 6.87
CA PRO A 62 12.18 3.07 6.85
C PRO A 62 12.10 3.63 5.44
N TRP A 63 11.10 4.48 5.19
CA TRP A 63 10.97 5.21 3.94
C TRP A 63 12.15 6.14 3.71
N ARG A 64 12.82 5.98 2.55
CA ARG A 64 13.96 6.80 2.14
C ARG A 64 13.96 6.98 0.63
N LYS A 65 14.36 8.16 0.17
CA LYS A 65 14.53 8.42 -1.25
C LYS A 65 15.71 7.61 -1.78
N THR A 66 15.48 6.78 -2.78
CA THR A 66 16.49 5.95 -3.43
C THR A 66 16.09 5.68 -4.87
N TRP A 67 17.08 5.32 -5.68
CA TRP A 67 16.91 5.09 -7.12
C TRP A 67 16.51 3.64 -7.47
N GLY A 68 16.40 2.77 -6.47
CA GLY A 68 16.07 1.36 -6.68
C GLY A 68 15.24 0.79 -5.54
N TYR A 69 14.76 -0.44 -5.75
CA TYR A 69 13.99 -1.16 -4.75
C TYR A 69 14.82 -1.47 -3.51
N TYR A 70 14.13 -1.50 -2.37
CA TYR A 70 14.65 -1.92 -1.07
C TYR A 70 13.50 -2.52 -0.27
N GLY A 71 13.77 -3.00 0.95
CA GLY A 71 12.77 -3.62 1.83
C GLY A 71 13.13 -5.06 2.17
N THR A 72 12.28 -5.72 2.94
CA THR A 72 12.42 -7.15 3.28
C THR A 72 11.15 -7.93 2.98
N GLY A 73 11.28 -9.25 2.89
CA GLY A 73 10.18 -10.18 2.69
C GLY A 73 9.16 -10.27 3.84
N GLU A 74 9.35 -9.54 4.95
CA GLU A 74 8.32 -9.39 5.99
C GLU A 74 7.19 -8.43 5.56
N SER A 75 7.40 -7.70 4.47
CA SER A 75 6.42 -6.77 3.92
C SER A 75 5.26 -7.51 3.25
N PHE A 76 4.09 -6.87 3.21
CA PHE A 76 2.91 -7.42 2.54
C PHE A 76 1.97 -6.31 2.06
N LEU A 77 1.15 -6.63 1.07
CA LEU A 77 0.02 -5.78 0.67
C LEU A 77 -1.26 -6.28 1.34
N TRP A 78 -2.25 -5.40 1.49
CA TRP A 78 -3.56 -5.76 2.01
C TRP A 78 -4.66 -4.91 1.40
N ARG A 79 -5.90 -5.41 1.43
CA ARG A 79 -7.10 -4.65 1.05
C ARG A 79 -8.33 -5.10 1.83
N LEU A 80 -9.26 -4.19 2.07
CA LEU A 80 -10.60 -4.55 2.53
C LEU A 80 -11.35 -5.29 1.43
N ARG A 81 -12.15 -6.29 1.79
CA ARG A 81 -12.97 -7.04 0.84
C ARG A 81 -14.16 -6.23 0.31
N GLN A 82 -14.68 -5.33 1.12
CA GLN A 82 -15.83 -4.48 0.79
C GLN A 82 -15.38 -3.02 0.77
N SER A 83 -15.92 -2.24 -0.17
CA SER A 83 -15.75 -0.79 -0.19
C SER A 83 -16.61 -0.17 0.92
N ARG A 84 -16.18 0.98 1.45
CA ARG A 84 -16.98 1.78 2.40
C ARG A 84 -18.27 2.31 1.78
N GLU A 85 -18.36 2.35 0.44
CA GLU A 85 -19.55 2.81 -0.29
C GLU A 85 -20.50 1.66 -0.68
N THR A 86 -20.11 0.39 -0.53
CA THR A 86 -20.99 -0.74 -0.81
C THR A 86 -22.10 -0.82 0.24
N SER A 87 -23.24 -0.19 -0.06
CA SER A 87 -24.49 -0.44 0.67
C SER A 87 -24.87 -1.91 0.53
N CYS A 88 -25.08 -2.60 1.65
CA CYS A 88 -25.47 -4.01 1.75
C CYS A 88 -26.54 -4.34 0.69
N SER A 89 -26.19 -5.12 -0.33
CA SER A 89 -27.18 -5.65 -1.25
C SER A 89 -27.96 -6.75 -0.54
N ASP A 90 -29.26 -6.51 -0.35
CA ASP A 90 -30.24 -7.43 0.24
C ASP A 90 -30.07 -8.87 -0.29
N ASP A 91 -29.53 -9.76 0.54
CA ASP A 91 -29.63 -11.22 0.33
C ASP A 91 -31.07 -11.65 0.63
N SER A 92 -31.96 -11.40 -0.33
CA SER A 92 -33.35 -11.83 -0.30
C SER A 92 -33.54 -13.07 -1.17
N SER A 93 -32.91 -14.17 -0.76
CA SER A 93 -33.39 -15.51 -1.13
C SER A 93 -34.38 -16.01 -0.06
N SER A 94 -35.58 -15.43 -0.03
CA SER A 94 -36.77 -16.15 0.42
C SER A 94 -38.05 -15.55 -0.16
N SER A 95 -38.99 -16.45 -0.39
CA SER A 95 -40.19 -16.42 -1.22
C SER A 95 -41.22 -15.31 -1.00
N SER A 96 -41.91 -15.03 -2.11
CA SER A 96 -43.34 -14.70 -2.26
C SER A 96 -43.87 -13.34 -1.80
N GLY A 97 -44.36 -12.58 -2.79
CA GLY A 97 -45.73 -12.08 -2.75
C GLY A 97 -45.96 -10.67 -2.22
N GLU A 98 -46.41 -9.83 -3.15
CA GLU A 98 -47.32 -8.68 -2.96
C GLU A 98 -46.74 -7.29 -2.63
N SER A 99 -46.89 -6.46 -3.67
CA SER A 99 -46.90 -5.01 -3.78
C SER A 99 -47.23 -4.21 -2.52
N SER A 100 -46.28 -3.37 -2.10
CA SER A 100 -46.55 -2.10 -1.45
C SER A 100 -45.44 -1.12 -1.78
N SER A 101 -45.81 0.03 -2.33
CA SER A 101 -44.93 1.16 -2.64
C SER A 101 -44.30 1.72 -1.36
N HIS A 102 -43.12 1.21 -1.00
CA HIS A 102 -42.26 1.83 0.01
C HIS A 102 -41.14 2.60 -0.69
N VAL A 103 -41.19 3.92 -0.54
CA VAL A 103 -40.11 4.85 -0.88
C VAL A 103 -38.83 4.33 -0.24
N LYS A 104 -37.85 3.91 -1.06
CA LYS A 104 -36.53 3.50 -0.59
C LYS A 104 -35.82 4.72 -0.03
N ASN A 105 -35.76 4.82 1.29
CA ASN A 105 -35.04 5.86 2.00
C ASN A 105 -33.52 5.61 1.82
N ARG A 106 -32.91 6.29 0.85
CA ARG A 106 -31.47 6.19 0.50
C ARG A 106 -30.57 6.93 1.50
N GLY A 107 -30.66 6.60 2.78
CA GLY A 107 -29.92 7.32 3.83
C GLY A 107 -29.81 6.60 5.16
N GLY A 108 -29.88 5.27 5.18
CA GLY A 108 -29.62 4.52 6.40
C GLY A 108 -28.13 4.56 6.74
N THR A 109 -27.77 5.21 7.84
CA THR A 109 -26.44 5.07 8.47
C THR A 109 -26.18 3.60 8.77
N ILE A 110 -25.10 3.04 8.21
CA ILE A 110 -24.58 1.71 8.54
C ILE A 110 -24.36 1.63 10.05
N SER A 111 -24.75 0.51 10.67
CA SER A 111 -24.53 0.33 12.10
C SER A 111 -23.02 0.20 12.40
N VAL A 112 -22.59 0.65 13.59
CA VAL A 112 -21.19 0.52 14.03
C VAL A 112 -20.71 -0.94 13.97
N LEU A 113 -21.60 -1.90 14.24
CA LEU A 113 -21.29 -3.32 14.20
C LEU A 113 -21.06 -3.82 12.76
N GLU A 114 -21.86 -3.36 11.80
CA GLU A 114 -21.66 -3.68 10.38
C GLU A 114 -20.39 -3.03 9.85
N GLN A 115 -20.09 -1.78 10.22
CA GLN A 115 -18.84 -1.14 9.86
C GLN A 115 -17.64 -1.93 10.40
N ALA A 116 -17.68 -2.32 11.68
CA ALA A 116 -16.62 -3.13 12.29
C ALA A 116 -16.47 -4.49 11.59
N LYS A 117 -17.58 -5.14 11.22
CA LYS A 117 -17.55 -6.40 10.47
C LYS A 117 -16.93 -6.22 9.09
N MET A 118 -17.29 -5.18 8.34
CA MET A 118 -16.70 -4.90 7.03
C MET A 118 -15.19 -4.63 7.14
N GLU A 119 -14.77 -3.85 8.14
CA GLU A 119 -13.35 -3.57 8.40
C GLU A 119 -12.57 -4.79 8.92
N SER A 120 -13.25 -5.85 9.34
CA SER A 120 -12.63 -7.10 9.77
C SER A 120 -12.31 -8.06 8.63
N GLU A 121 -12.90 -7.87 7.44
CA GLU A 121 -12.72 -8.74 6.29
C GLU A 121 -11.64 -8.18 5.36
N VAL A 122 -10.42 -8.72 5.50
CA VAL A 122 -9.22 -8.25 4.79
C VAL A 122 -8.61 -9.40 3.97
N ASP A 123 -8.21 -9.09 2.73
CA ASP A 123 -7.30 -9.93 1.95
C ASP A 123 -5.86 -9.45 2.20
N VAL A 124 -4.95 -10.37 2.48
CA VAL A 124 -3.53 -10.08 2.70
C VAL A 124 -2.69 -10.84 1.67
N TYR A 125 -1.74 -10.14 1.09
CA TYR A 125 -0.84 -10.61 0.03
C TYR A 125 0.61 -10.57 0.54
N PRO A 126 1.08 -11.66 1.18
CA PRO A 126 2.44 -11.74 1.66
C PRO A 126 3.44 -11.81 0.50
N TRP A 127 4.71 -11.54 0.79
CA TRP A 127 5.78 -11.72 -0.17
C TRP A 127 5.82 -13.15 -0.74
N THR A 128 5.92 -13.27 -2.07
CA THR A 128 5.89 -14.55 -2.79
C THR A 128 7.23 -15.27 -2.80
N GLY A 129 8.33 -14.53 -2.59
CA GLY A 129 9.69 -15.04 -2.79
C GLY A 129 10.20 -14.91 -4.24
N GLU A 130 9.39 -14.43 -5.19
CA GLU A 130 9.76 -14.39 -6.62
C GLU A 130 10.84 -13.35 -6.94
N ASN A 131 10.84 -12.21 -6.25
CA ASN A 131 11.80 -11.13 -6.43
C ASN A 131 11.85 -10.20 -5.21
N GLU A 132 12.83 -9.30 -5.14
CA GLU A 132 13.04 -8.37 -4.01
C GLU A 132 12.54 -6.94 -4.32
N MET A 133 11.61 -6.76 -5.25
CA MET A 133 11.04 -5.45 -5.63
C MET A 133 9.97 -4.98 -4.62
N ILE A 134 10.36 -4.86 -3.35
CA ILE A 134 9.44 -4.67 -2.21
C ILE A 134 8.89 -3.25 -2.15
N GLN A 135 9.74 -2.23 -1.98
CA GLN A 135 9.32 -0.83 -1.94
C GLN A 135 10.32 0.07 -2.65
N VAL A 136 9.82 1.18 -3.18
CA VAL A 136 10.63 2.24 -3.78
C VAL A 136 10.05 3.59 -3.40
N CYS A 137 10.91 4.57 -3.19
CA CYS A 137 10.52 5.94 -2.94
C CYS A 137 11.49 6.86 -3.66
N THR A 138 10.95 7.69 -4.54
CA THR A 138 11.70 8.66 -5.34
C THR A 138 11.26 10.07 -4.94
N THR A 139 11.59 11.07 -5.75
CA THR A 139 11.09 12.44 -5.56
C THR A 139 9.63 12.60 -5.98
N ASP A 140 9.19 11.80 -6.95
CA ASP A 140 7.89 11.91 -7.61
C ASP A 140 6.88 10.85 -7.13
N ARG A 141 7.30 9.77 -6.46
CA ARG A 141 6.39 8.72 -6.01
C ARG A 141 6.85 7.95 -4.78
N ILE A 142 5.89 7.25 -4.18
CA ILE A 142 6.09 6.17 -3.22
C ILE A 142 5.36 4.94 -3.75
N ALA A 143 6.00 3.78 -3.77
CA ALA A 143 5.40 2.57 -4.34
C ALA A 143 5.82 1.28 -3.63
N VAL A 144 4.96 0.28 -3.71
CA VAL A 144 5.13 -1.03 -3.07
C VAL A 144 4.76 -2.14 -4.06
N GLY A 145 5.68 -3.10 -4.20
CA GLY A 145 5.55 -4.27 -5.06
C GLY A 145 5.82 -3.97 -6.52
N GLY A 146 6.58 -4.83 -7.19
CA GLY A 146 6.87 -4.69 -8.61
C GLY A 146 6.95 -6.04 -9.32
N GLY A 147 7.54 -6.01 -10.51
CA GLY A 147 7.73 -7.19 -11.34
C GLY A 147 6.49 -7.63 -12.10
N SER A 148 6.69 -8.02 -13.34
CA SER A 148 5.65 -8.55 -14.22
C SER A 148 5.27 -9.95 -13.78
N LEU A 149 3.96 -10.22 -13.71
CA LEU A 149 3.50 -11.61 -13.67
C LEU A 149 3.91 -12.27 -14.98
N ASN A 150 4.70 -13.35 -14.90
CA ASN A 150 4.96 -14.20 -16.05
C ASN A 150 3.65 -14.91 -16.43
N VAL A 151 2.77 -14.21 -17.15
CA VAL A 151 1.72 -14.87 -17.90
C VAL A 151 2.47 -15.66 -18.96
N ALA A 152 2.52 -16.98 -18.80
CA ALA A 152 3.19 -17.87 -19.72
C ALA A 152 2.65 -17.65 -21.15
N ASP A 153 3.33 -16.78 -21.90
CA ASP A 153 3.23 -16.71 -23.34
C ASP A 153 3.76 -18.07 -23.82
N SER A 154 2.84 -18.97 -24.17
CA SER A 154 3.11 -20.32 -24.65
C SER A 154 3.68 -20.30 -26.07
N ASN A 155 4.78 -19.57 -26.26
CA ASN A 155 5.53 -19.54 -27.51
C ASN A 155 7.01 -19.89 -27.25
N PRO A 156 7.42 -21.15 -27.47
CA PRO A 156 8.77 -21.64 -27.15
C PRO A 156 9.89 -21.05 -28.02
N ASN A 157 9.62 -20.09 -28.92
CA ASN A 157 10.59 -19.56 -29.87
C ASN A 157 11.09 -18.12 -29.61
N LYS A 158 10.72 -17.48 -28.49
CA LYS A 158 11.26 -16.15 -28.16
C LYS A 158 12.61 -16.32 -27.42
N LYS A 159 13.71 -16.26 -28.17
CA LYS A 159 15.07 -16.30 -27.59
C LYS A 159 15.23 -15.17 -26.56
N SER A 160 15.60 -15.55 -25.34
CA SER A 160 15.97 -14.65 -24.25
C SER A 160 17.08 -13.69 -24.71
N LYS A 161 16.87 -12.39 -24.56
CA LYS A 161 17.86 -11.33 -24.84
C LYS A 161 18.93 -11.21 -23.74
N HIS A 162 19.25 -12.30 -23.02
CA HIS A 162 20.28 -12.25 -21.99
C HIS A 162 21.71 -12.50 -22.50
N ASP A 163 21.88 -12.85 -23.78
CA ASP A 163 23.20 -12.98 -24.40
C ASP A 163 23.36 -11.95 -25.52
N ILE A 164 24.04 -10.83 -25.22
CA ILE A 164 24.84 -9.94 -26.11
C ILE A 164 24.89 -8.56 -25.41
N MET A 165 26.03 -8.23 -24.77
CA MET A 165 26.96 -7.17 -25.22
C MET A 165 28.04 -6.89 -24.15
N HIS A 166 29.27 -7.31 -24.42
CA HIS A 166 30.49 -6.63 -23.95
C HIS A 166 30.85 -5.60 -25.03
N ASN A 167 30.71 -4.30 -24.77
CA ASN A 167 31.78 -3.29 -24.90
C ASN A 167 31.27 -1.85 -24.73
N VAL A 168 32.18 -1.06 -24.20
CA VAL A 168 32.13 0.32 -23.70
C VAL A 168 31.69 1.35 -24.74
N GLY A 169 30.86 2.29 -24.28
CA GLY A 169 30.65 3.62 -24.84
C GLY A 169 30.21 4.55 -23.72
N ASP A 170 31.17 5.32 -23.21
CA ASP A 170 31.04 6.43 -22.27
C ASP A 170 30.21 7.54 -22.95
N ASP A 171 29.17 8.08 -22.28
CA ASP A 171 28.58 9.42 -22.47
C ASP A 171 27.25 9.60 -21.68
N ASN A 172 27.36 10.32 -20.56
CA ASN A 172 26.51 11.42 -20.06
C ASN A 172 24.96 11.30 -19.93
N ASP A 173 24.50 11.39 -18.68
CA ASP A 173 23.36 12.20 -18.20
C ASP A 173 21.92 12.00 -18.74
N THR A 174 21.43 10.76 -18.88
CA THR A 174 19.96 10.52 -19.08
C THR A 174 19.39 9.25 -18.44
N ALA A 175 20.09 8.64 -17.46
CA ALA A 175 19.68 7.36 -16.88
C ALA A 175 18.55 7.43 -15.81
N ALA A 176 17.97 8.60 -15.55
CA ALA A 176 17.00 8.79 -14.46
C ALA A 176 15.53 8.48 -14.81
N GLU A 177 15.17 8.40 -16.09
CA GLU A 177 13.78 8.19 -16.51
C GLU A 177 13.44 6.74 -16.91
N LYS A 178 14.39 5.80 -16.81
CA LYS A 178 14.18 4.39 -17.24
C LYS A 178 14.17 3.36 -16.11
N GLY A 179 14.18 3.78 -14.85
CA GLY A 179 14.28 2.88 -13.68
C GLY A 179 12.96 2.28 -13.17
N ALA A 180 11.80 2.71 -13.66
CA ALA A 180 10.49 2.31 -13.13
C ALA A 180 9.47 1.89 -14.21
N SER A 181 9.93 1.62 -15.44
CA SER A 181 9.09 1.19 -16.57
C SER A 181 9.56 -0.15 -17.16
N GLY A 182 9.96 -1.08 -16.29
CA GLY A 182 10.26 -2.46 -16.67
C GLY A 182 8.97 -3.29 -16.69
N ASP A 183 8.23 -3.25 -17.81
CA ASP A 183 7.19 -4.19 -18.26
C ASP A 183 6.10 -4.65 -17.23
N GLY A 184 5.98 -4.00 -16.07
CA GLY A 184 5.08 -4.37 -14.99
C GLY A 184 4.84 -3.21 -14.03
N GLY A 185 3.58 -2.99 -13.65
CA GLY A 185 3.19 -1.92 -12.73
C GLY A 185 3.54 -2.23 -11.27
N PHE A 186 3.20 -1.31 -10.38
CA PHE A 186 3.36 -1.50 -8.95
C PHE A 186 2.15 -2.18 -8.32
N GLY A 187 2.35 -2.94 -7.25
CA GLY A 187 1.24 -3.42 -6.42
C GLY A 187 0.32 -2.24 -6.04
N PHE A 188 0.92 -1.15 -5.56
CA PHE A 188 0.39 0.19 -5.75
C PHE A 188 1.50 1.25 -5.73
N ALA A 189 1.22 2.42 -6.31
CA ALA A 189 2.04 3.61 -6.25
C ALA A 189 1.18 4.85 -5.98
N LEU A 190 1.71 5.81 -5.22
CA LEU A 190 1.13 7.14 -5.01
C LEU A 190 2.08 8.17 -5.59
N GLU A 191 1.55 9.14 -6.32
CA GLU A 191 2.32 10.26 -6.87
C GLU A 191 2.62 11.31 -5.78
N ALA A 192 3.53 12.24 -6.07
CA ALA A 192 4.03 13.20 -5.09
C ALA A 192 2.98 14.19 -4.55
N ASP A 193 1.89 14.37 -5.30
CA ASP A 193 0.73 15.16 -4.91
C ASP A 193 -0.17 14.45 -3.88
N MET A 194 0.07 13.18 -3.57
CA MET A 194 -0.74 12.38 -2.65
C MET A 194 -2.25 12.31 -2.98
N LEU A 195 -2.65 12.79 -4.16
CA LEU A 195 -4.04 12.83 -4.63
C LEU A 195 -4.32 11.74 -5.67
N HIS A 196 -3.27 11.25 -6.34
CA HIS A 196 -3.38 10.23 -7.37
C HIS A 196 -2.49 9.03 -7.07
N GLY A 197 -2.95 7.86 -7.50
CA GLY A 197 -2.15 6.64 -7.45
C GLY A 197 -2.54 5.64 -8.53
N THR A 198 -1.74 4.59 -8.66
CA THR A 198 -1.99 3.46 -9.56
C THR A 198 -1.85 2.15 -8.81
N SER A 199 -2.51 1.11 -9.28
CA SER A 199 -2.36 -0.25 -8.77
C SER A 199 -2.37 -1.23 -9.93
N SER A 200 -1.58 -2.28 -9.83
CA SER A 200 -1.45 -3.33 -10.83
C SER A 200 -1.21 -4.68 -10.16
N PRO A 201 -1.46 -5.79 -10.85
CA PRO A 201 -0.96 -7.07 -10.40
C PRO A 201 0.56 -7.06 -10.40
N CYS A 202 1.19 -7.58 -9.34
CA CYS A 202 2.65 -7.63 -9.26
C CYS A 202 3.15 -9.00 -8.81
N ALA A 203 4.32 -9.41 -9.32
CA ALA A 203 4.93 -10.69 -8.99
C ALA A 203 5.44 -10.76 -7.54
N THR A 204 5.87 -9.62 -6.97
CA THR A 204 6.43 -9.56 -5.61
C THR A 204 5.46 -10.06 -4.55
N PHE A 205 4.16 -9.74 -4.68
CA PHE A 205 3.14 -10.08 -3.69
C PHE A 205 2.03 -10.96 -4.25
N GLY A 206 2.01 -11.20 -5.56
CA GLY A 206 0.96 -12.00 -6.21
C GLY A 206 -0.44 -11.41 -6.05
N ASN A 207 -0.54 -10.11 -5.76
CA ASN A 207 -1.81 -9.41 -5.62
C ASN A 207 -2.43 -9.14 -7.00
N PRO A 208 -3.77 -9.06 -7.11
CA PRO A 208 -4.44 -8.43 -8.24
C PRO A 208 -4.35 -6.90 -8.13
N CYS A 209 -4.95 -6.16 -9.08
CA CYS A 209 -5.25 -4.74 -8.85
C CYS A 209 -6.00 -4.57 -7.51
N LEU A 210 -5.50 -3.67 -6.66
CA LEU A 210 -6.06 -3.40 -5.34
C LEU A 210 -7.26 -2.44 -5.44
N SER A 211 -7.22 -1.50 -6.38
CA SER A 211 -8.37 -0.70 -6.78
C SER A 211 -9.16 -1.40 -7.89
N ARG A 212 -10.47 -1.45 -7.73
CA ARG A 212 -11.47 -2.03 -8.63
C ARG A 212 -12.10 -0.97 -9.54
N LEU A 213 -11.80 0.32 -9.34
CA LEU A 213 -12.28 1.41 -10.21
C LEU A 213 -11.80 1.25 -11.66
N HIS A 214 -10.69 0.54 -11.85
CA HIS A 214 -10.17 0.19 -13.17
C HIS A 214 -9.96 -1.32 -13.23
N ASP A 215 -10.29 -1.92 -14.38
CA ASP A 215 -10.02 -3.33 -14.67
C ASP A 215 -8.50 -3.66 -14.49
N ASN A 216 -8.11 -4.91 -14.68
CA ASN A 216 -6.72 -5.40 -14.55
C ASN A 216 -5.69 -4.71 -15.48
N SER A 217 -6.07 -3.62 -16.17
CA SER A 217 -5.23 -2.76 -17.00
C SER A 217 -4.44 -1.69 -16.23
N GLY A 218 -4.65 -1.53 -14.92
CA GLY A 218 -3.83 -0.69 -14.06
C GLY A 218 -4.11 0.82 -14.19
N GLY A 219 -5.35 1.22 -13.90
CA GLY A 219 -5.76 2.63 -13.98
C GLY A 219 -5.39 3.48 -12.76
N VAL A 220 -5.57 4.80 -12.93
CA VAL A 220 -5.28 5.84 -11.93
C VAL A 220 -6.49 5.98 -10.99
N PHE A 221 -6.31 5.76 -9.70
CA PHE A 221 -7.33 6.07 -8.70
C PHE A 221 -7.09 7.44 -8.06
N GLU A 222 -8.18 8.10 -7.67
CA GLU A 222 -8.15 9.33 -6.88
C GLU A 222 -8.24 8.99 -5.39
N ILE A 223 -7.52 9.78 -4.58
CA ILE A 223 -7.31 9.52 -3.16
C ILE A 223 -8.15 10.49 -2.33
N VAL A 224 -8.89 9.93 -1.36
CA VAL A 224 -9.61 10.68 -0.33
C VAL A 224 -8.76 10.86 0.92
N ASN A 225 -8.03 9.82 1.32
CA ASN A 225 -7.18 9.86 2.51
C ASN A 225 -5.99 8.91 2.36
N VAL A 226 -4.88 9.27 3.00
CA VAL A 226 -3.73 8.40 3.21
C VAL A 226 -3.34 8.48 4.66
N GLU A 227 -3.16 7.33 5.28
CA GLU A 227 -2.65 7.24 6.64
C GLU A 227 -1.38 6.41 6.68
N VAL A 228 -0.41 6.87 7.48
CA VAL A 228 0.78 6.08 7.82
C VAL A 228 0.79 5.88 9.32
N TRP A 229 0.81 4.62 9.71
CA TRP A 229 0.88 4.16 11.08
C TRP A 229 2.24 3.50 11.33
N THR A 230 2.78 3.64 12.53
CA THR A 230 3.90 2.83 13.04
C THR A 230 3.43 1.99 14.21
N LEU A 231 4.30 1.10 14.68
CA LEU A 231 4.08 0.29 15.88
C LEU A 231 4.97 0.81 17.01
N THR A 232 4.42 0.81 18.23
CA THR A 232 5.13 1.23 19.43
C THR A 232 4.76 0.36 20.63
N PRO A 233 5.74 -0.03 21.48
CA PRO A 233 5.43 -0.70 22.75
C PRO A 233 4.81 0.26 23.78
N CYS A 234 4.79 1.57 23.51
CA CYS A 234 4.24 2.56 24.43
C CYS A 234 2.71 2.55 24.43
N THR A 235 2.12 2.78 25.60
CA THR A 235 0.66 2.88 25.78
C THR A 235 0.13 4.30 25.63
N THR A 236 1.01 5.31 25.67
CA THR A 236 0.65 6.72 25.52
C THR A 236 1.44 7.38 24.39
N LEU A 237 0.83 8.39 23.77
CA LEU A 237 1.45 9.17 22.70
C LEU A 237 2.72 9.87 23.17
N GLU A 238 2.71 10.44 24.39
CA GLU A 238 3.87 11.13 24.97
C GLU A 238 5.07 10.19 25.13
N MET A 239 4.84 8.97 25.63
CA MET A 239 5.90 7.96 25.76
C MET A 239 6.44 7.54 24.39
N ALA A 240 5.56 7.34 23.41
CA ALA A 240 5.96 6.98 22.05
C ALA A 240 6.82 8.06 21.40
N GLN A 241 6.41 9.33 21.51
CA GLN A 241 7.17 10.49 21.03
C GLN A 241 8.53 10.59 21.71
N LYS A 242 8.58 10.44 23.04
CA LYS A 242 9.84 10.49 23.79
C LYS A 242 10.80 9.36 23.40
N MET A 243 10.28 8.16 23.20
CA MET A 243 11.06 7.00 22.76
C MET A 243 11.65 7.22 21.36
N GLU A 244 10.83 7.69 20.42
CA GLU A 244 11.27 7.98 19.05
C GLU A 244 12.33 9.08 18.99
N MET A 245 12.10 10.22 19.68
CA MET A 245 13.08 11.31 19.76
C MET A 245 14.41 10.84 20.34
N SER A 246 14.36 10.00 21.38
CA SER A 246 15.56 9.44 22.00
C SER A 246 16.33 8.54 21.03
N ARG A 247 15.61 7.74 20.23
CA ARG A 247 16.22 6.87 19.21
C ARG A 247 16.87 7.67 18.09
N LEU A 248 16.17 8.69 17.56
CA LEU A 248 16.71 9.55 16.51
C LEU A 248 17.98 10.28 16.97
N PHE A 249 17.99 10.79 18.20
CA PHE A 249 19.17 11.43 18.76
C PHE A 249 20.38 10.48 18.86
N LEU A 250 20.15 9.23 19.29
CA LEU A 250 21.21 8.23 19.35
C LEU A 250 21.72 7.83 17.96
N GLU A 251 20.83 7.74 16.97
CA GLU A 251 21.20 7.42 15.59
C GLU A 251 22.02 8.55 14.94
N GLU A 252 21.65 9.82 15.15
CA GLU A 252 22.43 10.96 14.64
C GLU A 252 23.84 11.03 15.22
N ASN A 253 24.01 10.71 16.51
CA ASN A 253 25.34 10.69 17.15
C ASN A 253 26.21 9.47 16.79
N ARG A 254 25.66 8.47 16.09
CA ARG A 254 26.43 7.30 15.62
C ARG A 254 27.02 7.49 14.23
N VAL A 255 26.57 8.52 13.51
CA VAL A 255 26.98 8.83 12.13
C VAL A 255 27.92 10.05 12.09
N SER A 256 28.11 10.74 13.22
CA SER A 256 29.09 11.82 13.44
C SER A 256 30.41 11.30 14.01
#